data_AF-A0AAN1RUY6-F1
#
_entry.id   AF-A0AAN1RUY6-F1
#
_cell.length_a   1.000
_cell.length_b   1.000
_cell.length_c   1.000
_cell.angle_alpha   90.00
_cell.angle_beta   90.00
_cell.angle_gamma   90.00
#
_symmetry.space_group_name_H-M   'P 1'
#
loop_
_entity.id
_entity.type
_entity.pdbx_description
1 polymer ?
#
loop_
_entity_poly.entity_id
_entity_poly.type
_entity_poly.pdbx_seq_one_letter_code
_entity_poly.pdbx_strand_id
1 'polypeptide(L)'
;MHAEHSPWKYLILWLRFYYAIHFLKSGINYAVFDVIPDFSKAGAVGPYLNAMNDVGFYPFIKYLEIVLGTMLLFNILTPLVLAVMAGIAFQIAYLNLFVSPHPRQLFTGTQEVLLCGLLILAYGKSYAGMLRLKAMPAFLWQKPVSSESRI
;
A
#
# COMPACT_ATOMS: atom_id res chain seq x y z
N MET A 1 -13.75 8.31 -18.26
CA MET A 1 -14.34 9.00 -17.09
C MET A 1 -13.33 8.99 -15.95
N HIS A 2 -13.11 10.13 -15.29
CA HIS A 2 -12.42 10.14 -14.00
C HIS A 2 -13.35 9.52 -12.94
N ALA A 3 -12.78 8.88 -11.91
CA ALA A 3 -13.55 8.23 -10.85
C ALA A 3 -14.55 9.18 -10.16
N GLU A 4 -14.34 10.50 -10.27
CA GLU A 4 -15.23 11.57 -9.77
C GLU A 4 -16.63 11.58 -10.42
N HIS A 5 -16.77 11.02 -11.63
CA HIS A 5 -18.05 10.89 -12.33
C HIS A 5 -18.64 9.47 -12.28
N SER A 6 -18.00 8.57 -11.52
CA SER A 6 -18.48 7.19 -11.34
C SER A 6 -19.54 7.14 -10.23
N PRO A 7 -20.58 6.30 -10.34
CA PRO A 7 -21.50 6.03 -9.23
C PRO A 7 -20.75 5.50 -7.99
N TRP A 8 -19.57 4.89 -8.19
CA TRP A 8 -18.72 4.33 -7.14
C TRP A 8 -17.81 5.35 -6.44
N LYS A 9 -17.90 6.64 -6.76
CA LYS A 9 -16.98 7.67 -6.24
C LYS A 9 -16.91 7.68 -4.70
N TYR A 10 -18.06 7.55 -4.04
CA TYR A 10 -18.14 7.57 -2.58
C TYR A 10 -17.59 6.29 -1.95
N LEU A 11 -17.77 5.14 -2.62
CA LEU A 11 -17.16 3.88 -2.20
C LEU A 11 -15.64 3.95 -2.28
N ILE A 12 -15.09 4.47 -3.39
CA ILE A 12 -13.65 4.62 -3.58
C ILE A 12 -13.07 5.62 -2.56
N LEU A 13 -13.77 6.73 -2.32
CA LEU A 13 -13.38 7.71 -1.31
C LEU A 13 -13.34 7.10 0.08
N TRP A 14 -14.38 6.34 0.44
CA TRP A 14 -14.46 5.63 1.71
C TRP A 14 -13.33 4.60 1.85
N LEU A 15 -13.10 3.77 0.84
CA LEU A 15 -12.01 2.79 0.82
C LEU A 15 -10.65 3.47 1.03
N ARG A 16 -10.42 4.60 0.34
CA ARG A 16 -9.17 5.35 0.44
C ARG A 16 -8.97 5.90 1.85
N PHE A 17 -9.99 6.53 2.43
CA PHE A 17 -9.90 7.06 3.78
C PHE A 17 -9.75 5.97 4.83
N TYR A 18 -10.52 4.90 4.71
CA TYR A 18 -10.40 3.75 5.60
C TYR A 18 -8.99 3.17 5.56
N TYR A 19 -8.43 2.94 4.37
CA TYR A 19 -7.10 2.37 4.20
C TYR A 19 -5.99 3.32 4.69
N ALA A 20 -6.11 4.62 4.36
CA ALA A 20 -5.18 5.65 4.83
C ALA A 20 -5.15 5.75 6.36
N ILE A 21 -6.33 5.81 7.00
CA ILE A 21 -6.47 5.87 8.46
C ILE A 21 -5.97 4.58 9.11
N HIS A 22 -6.21 3.43 8.49
CA HIS A 22 -5.71 2.14 8.99
C HIS A 22 -4.19 2.15 9.12
N PHE A 23 -3.48 2.56 8.07
CA PHE A 23 -2.02 2.69 8.07
C PHE A 23 -1.52 3.76 9.03
N LEU A 24 -2.15 4.94 9.04
CA LEU A 24 -1.82 6.01 9.98
C LEU A 24 -1.95 5.57 11.43
N LYS A 25 -3.05 4.90 11.78
CA LYS A 25 -3.27 4.39 13.13
C LYS A 25 -2.17 3.39 13.52
N SER A 26 -1.82 2.47 12.62
CA SER A 26 -0.76 1.49 12.84
C SER A 26 0.60 2.16 13.09
N GLY A 27 1.00 3.10 12.23
CA GLY A 27 2.26 3.83 12.38
C GLY A 27 2.31 4.75 13.59
N ILE A 28 1.24 5.52 13.85
CA ILE A 28 1.15 6.44 15.00
C ILE A 28 1.15 5.66 16.32
N ASN A 29 0.45 4.53 16.39
CA ASN A 29 0.47 3.65 17.56
C ASN A 29 1.89 3.22 17.94
N TYR A 30 2.71 2.94 16.93
CA TYR A 30 4.12 2.65 17.15
C TYR A 30 4.91 3.92 17.52
N ALA A 31 4.84 4.97 16.71
CA ALA A 31 5.70 6.15 16.86
C ALA A 31 5.43 6.98 18.13
N VAL A 32 4.20 7.03 18.62
CA VAL A 32 3.79 7.87 19.75
C VAL A 32 3.58 7.08 21.03
N PHE A 33 3.01 5.88 20.92
CA PHE A 33 2.60 5.09 22.08
C PHE A 33 3.50 3.86 22.31
N ASP A 34 4.52 3.67 21.48
CA ASP A 34 5.46 2.54 21.52
C ASP A 34 4.75 1.18 21.58
N VAL A 35 3.55 1.11 20.97
CA VAL A 35 2.73 -0.10 20.99
C VAL A 35 3.28 -1.07 19.95
N ILE A 36 4.15 -1.96 20.41
CA ILE A 36 4.55 -3.14 19.65
C ILE A 36 3.47 -4.21 19.89
N PRO A 37 2.82 -4.73 18.83
CA PRO A 37 1.84 -5.80 19.00
C PRO A 37 2.51 -7.00 19.66
N ASP A 38 1.86 -7.57 20.67
CA ASP A 38 2.35 -8.77 21.32
C ASP A 38 2.32 -9.95 20.33
N PHE A 39 3.51 -10.31 19.82
CA PHE A 39 3.70 -11.41 18.89
C PHE A 39 4.01 -12.73 19.60
N SER A 40 3.95 -12.80 20.94
CA SER A 40 4.16 -14.05 21.69
C SER A 40 3.20 -15.17 21.27
N LYS A 41 2.02 -14.80 20.76
CA LYS A 41 1.00 -15.72 20.23
C LYS A 41 1.05 -15.92 18.72
N ALA A 42 2.00 -15.31 18.02
CA ALA A 42 2.10 -15.31 16.55
C ALA A 42 3.07 -16.39 16.01
N GLY A 43 3.42 -17.39 16.82
CA GLY A 43 4.29 -18.50 16.42
C GLY A 43 5.61 -18.02 15.79
N ALA A 44 5.95 -18.57 14.63
CA ALA A 44 7.18 -18.24 13.89
C ALA A 44 7.27 -16.76 13.41
N VAL A 45 6.16 -16.01 13.43
CA VAL A 45 6.15 -14.58 13.06
C VAL A 45 6.79 -13.72 14.15
N GLY A 46 6.70 -14.12 15.42
CA GLY A 46 7.29 -13.37 16.54
C GLY A 46 8.81 -13.19 16.43
N PRO A 47 9.59 -14.26 16.30
CA PRO A 47 11.04 -14.17 16.10
C PRO A 47 11.44 -13.36 14.86
N TYR A 48 10.69 -13.49 13.76
CA TYR A 48 10.91 -12.70 12.55
C TYR A 48 10.73 -11.19 12.80
N LEU A 49 9.64 -10.80 13.47
CA LEU A 49 9.38 -9.39 13.75
C LEU A 49 10.33 -8.79 14.79
N ASN A 50 10.79 -9.59 15.76
CA ASN A 50 11.86 -9.19 16.67
C ASN A 50 13.16 -8.93 15.90
N ALA A 51 13.60 -9.87 15.06
CA ALA A 51 14.80 -9.68 14.23
C ALA A 51 14.67 -8.46 13.30
N MET A 52 13.47 -8.23 12.75
CA MET A 52 13.17 -7.06 11.93
C MET A 52 13.24 -5.76 12.72
N ASN A 53 12.87 -5.77 14.00
CA ASN A 53 13.01 -4.64 14.90
C ASN A 53 14.47 -4.39 15.29
N ASP A 54 15.24 -5.45 15.56
CA ASP A 54 16.66 -5.35 15.94
C ASP A 54 17.51 -4.69 14.86
N VAL A 55 17.21 -4.95 13.58
CA VAL A 55 17.87 -4.29 12.43
C VAL A 55 17.28 -2.93 12.07
N GLY A 56 16.29 -2.45 12.82
CA GLY A 56 15.63 -1.16 12.60
C GLY A 56 14.61 -1.12 11.45
N PHE A 57 14.37 -2.25 10.78
CA PHE A 57 13.47 -2.31 9.63
C PHE A 57 12.00 -2.23 10.03
N TYR A 58 11.61 -2.79 11.19
CA TYR A 58 10.26 -2.63 11.73
C TYR A 58 9.92 -1.14 12.00
N PRO A 59 10.74 -0.37 12.74
CA PRO A 59 10.53 1.07 12.90
C PRO A 59 10.45 1.80 11.55
N PHE A 60 11.35 1.48 10.61
CA PHE A 60 11.34 2.08 9.28
C PHE A 60 9.99 1.90 8.57
N ILE A 61 9.46 0.68 8.57
CA ILE A 61 8.14 0.41 7.97
C ILE A 61 7.05 1.21 8.69
N LYS A 62 7.08 1.33 10.02
CA LYS A 62 6.06 2.11 10.76
C LYS A 62 6.09 3.60 10.45
N TYR A 63 7.27 4.20 10.32
CA TYR A 63 7.36 5.58 9.85
C TYR A 63 6.91 5.72 8.39
N LEU A 64 7.23 4.74 7.55
CA LEU A 64 6.76 4.70 6.17
C LEU A 64 5.23 4.60 6.09
N GLU A 65 4.57 3.81 6.95
CA GLU A 65 3.11 3.72 7.05
C GLU A 65 2.47 5.09 7.36
N ILE A 66 3.09 5.91 8.23
CA ILE A 66 2.63 7.28 8.53
C ILE A 66 2.71 8.17 7.29
N VAL A 67 3.86 8.16 6.61
CA VAL A 67 4.08 8.99 5.41
C VAL A 67 3.11 8.58 4.30
N LEU A 68 3.05 7.29 3.98
CA LEU A 68 2.17 6.76 2.94
C LEU A 68 0.70 6.97 3.28
N GLY A 69 0.29 6.74 4.54
CA GLY A 69 -1.08 6.97 4.99
C GLY A 69 -1.47 8.44 4.89
N THR A 70 -0.58 9.37 5.26
CA THR A 70 -0.78 10.81 5.10
C THR A 70 -0.94 11.20 3.62
N MET A 71 -0.04 10.72 2.77
CA MET A 71 -0.10 10.97 1.33
C MET A 71 -1.40 10.42 0.72
N LEU A 72 -1.82 9.21 1.08
CA LEU A 72 -3.06 8.61 0.62
C LEU A 72 -4.29 9.41 1.09
N LEU A 73 -4.28 9.89 2.34
CA LEU A 73 -5.35 10.71 2.92
C LEU A 73 -5.54 12.02 2.15
N PHE A 74 -4.44 12.70 1.81
CA PHE A 74 -4.45 13.97 1.07
C PHE A 74 -4.39 13.81 -0.46
N ASN A 75 -4.51 12.58 -0.98
CA ASN A 75 -4.45 12.27 -2.41
C ASN A 75 -3.12 12.65 -3.11
N ILE A 76 -2.01 12.65 -2.39
CA ILE A 76 -0.69 13.02 -2.90
C ILE A 76 0.00 11.76 -3.43
N LEU A 77 0.39 11.76 -4.71
CA LEU A 77 1.10 10.64 -5.37
C LEU A 77 0.41 9.27 -5.17
N THR A 78 -0.93 9.25 -5.15
CA THR A 78 -1.74 8.05 -4.81
C THR A 78 -1.32 6.76 -5.54
N PRO A 79 -1.04 6.74 -6.86
CA PRO A 79 -0.60 5.50 -7.52
C PRO A 79 0.75 4.99 -7.02
N LEU A 80 1.69 5.89 -6.68
CA LEU A 80 2.97 5.49 -6.09
C LEU A 80 2.75 4.92 -4.69
N VAL A 81 1.93 5.59 -3.88
CA VAL A 81 1.63 5.17 -2.50
C VAL A 81 1.02 3.77 -2.48
N LEU A 82 0.02 3.52 -3.32
CA LEU A 82 -0.63 2.21 -3.42
C LEU A 82 0.33 1.12 -3.92
N ALA A 83 1.25 1.43 -4.82
CA ALA A 83 2.27 0.48 -5.26
C ALA A 83 3.23 0.07 -4.12
N VAL A 84 3.66 1.03 -3.29
CA VAL A 84 4.51 0.73 -2.12
C VAL A 84 3.71 -0.02 -1.05
N MET A 85 2.48 0.42 -0.76
CA MET A 85 1.59 -0.25 0.19
C MET A 85 1.27 -1.69 -0.23
N ALA A 86 1.22 -1.99 -1.53
CA ALA A 86 1.02 -3.36 -2.02
C ALA A 86 2.12 -4.32 -1.55
N GLY A 87 3.38 -3.87 -1.50
CA GLY A 87 4.48 -4.67 -0.97
C GLY A 87 4.33 -4.94 0.54
N ILE A 88 3.91 -3.93 1.30
CA ILE A 88 3.62 -4.07 2.74
C ILE A 88 2.44 -5.02 2.96
N ALA A 89 1.33 -4.81 2.24
CA ALA A 89 0.13 -5.64 2.30
C ALA A 89 0.42 -7.10 1.93
N PHE A 90 1.26 -7.34 0.90
CA PHE A 90 1.70 -8.68 0.53
C PHE A 90 2.48 -9.35 1.66
N GLN A 91 3.43 -8.65 2.28
CA GLN A 91 4.20 -9.19 3.42
C GLN A 91 3.29 -9.52 4.60
N ILE A 92 2.36 -8.62 4.95
CA ILE A 92 1.38 -8.84 6.02
C ILE A 92 0.52 -10.07 5.71
N ALA A 93 0.00 -10.18 4.48
CA ALA A 93 -0.81 -11.31 4.06
C ALA A 93 -0.02 -12.62 4.07
N TYR A 94 1.24 -12.61 3.62
CA TYR A 94 2.07 -13.79 3.65
C TYR A 94 2.27 -14.33 5.07
N LEU A 95 2.66 -13.45 5.99
CA LEU A 95 2.87 -13.80 7.39
C LEU A 95 1.57 -14.29 8.06
N ASN A 96 0.46 -13.61 7.79
CA ASN A 96 -0.82 -13.90 8.43
C ASN A 96 -1.55 -15.12 7.84
N LEU A 97 -1.39 -15.41 6.55
CA LEU A 97 -2.08 -16.52 5.87
C LEU A 97 -1.29 -17.81 5.87
N PHE A 98 0.04 -17.74 5.72
CA PHE A 98 0.88 -18.92 5.50
C PHE A 98 1.81 -19.25 6.66
N VAL A 99 2.27 -18.26 7.44
CA VAL A 99 3.27 -18.50 8.50
C VAL A 99 2.63 -18.72 9.86
N SER A 100 1.70 -17.85 10.28
CA SER A 100 0.95 -18.01 11.52
C SER A 100 -0.52 -17.66 11.33
N PRO A 101 -1.34 -18.62 10.86
CA PRO A 101 -2.76 -18.39 10.64
C PRO A 101 -3.53 -18.46 11.97
N HIS A 102 -3.58 -17.34 12.70
CA HIS A 102 -4.57 -17.15 13.77
C HIS A 102 -5.84 -16.51 13.18
N PRO A 103 -7.07 -16.85 13.62
CA PRO A 103 -8.32 -16.28 13.06
C PRO A 103 -8.34 -14.75 12.86
N ARG A 104 -7.81 -13.97 13.82
CA ARG A 104 -7.69 -12.50 13.71
C ARG A 104 -6.68 -12.07 12.65
N GLN A 105 -5.58 -12.80 12.51
CA GLN A 105 -4.52 -12.54 11.52
C GLN A 105 -5.00 -12.89 10.12
N LEU A 106 -5.71 -14.01 9.94
CA LEU A 106 -6.31 -14.41 8.66
C LEU A 106 -7.22 -13.31 8.08
N PHE A 107 -8.08 -12.75 8.92
CA PHE A 107 -8.94 -11.63 8.53
C PHE A 107 -8.13 -10.40 8.12
N THR A 108 -7.12 -10.03 8.92
CA THR A 108 -6.28 -8.86 8.67
C THR A 108 -5.48 -8.99 7.36
N GLY A 109 -4.81 -10.12 7.15
CA GLY A 109 -4.03 -10.36 5.93
C GLY A 109 -4.88 -10.33 4.66
N THR A 110 -6.06 -10.94 4.71
CA THR A 110 -7.01 -10.93 3.58
C THR A 110 -7.55 -9.52 3.32
N GLN A 111 -7.92 -8.81 4.37
CA GLN A 111 -8.44 -7.45 4.29
C GLN A 111 -7.42 -6.49 3.65
N GLU A 112 -6.14 -6.58 4.03
CA GLU A 112 -5.07 -5.74 3.48
C GLU A 112 -4.94 -5.86 1.96
N VAL A 113 -4.86 -7.10 1.47
CA VAL A 113 -4.74 -7.36 0.02
C VAL A 113 -6.00 -6.95 -0.73
N LEU A 114 -7.18 -7.20 -0.16
CA LEU A 114 -8.45 -6.81 -0.78
C LEU A 114 -8.58 -5.28 -0.90
N LEU A 115 -8.34 -4.54 0.18
CA LEU A 115 -8.46 -3.08 0.18
C LEU A 115 -7.43 -2.43 -0.75
N CYS A 116 -6.17 -2.86 -0.66
CA CYS A 116 -5.11 -2.35 -1.53
C CYS A 116 -5.40 -2.70 -3.00
N GLY A 117 -5.84 -3.93 -3.29
CA GLY A 117 -6.17 -4.38 -4.64
C GLY A 117 -7.34 -3.61 -5.24
N LEU A 118 -8.43 -3.42 -4.48
CA LEU A 118 -9.58 -2.62 -4.93
C LEU A 118 -9.19 -1.17 -5.23
N LEU A 119 -8.34 -0.57 -4.39
CA LEU A 119 -7.83 0.78 -4.65
C LEU A 119 -6.92 0.81 -5.88
N ILE A 120 -6.00 -0.14 -6.06
CA ILE A 120 -5.17 -0.21 -7.27
C ILE A 120 -6.03 -0.31 -8.53
N LEU A 121 -7.09 -1.14 -8.51
CA LEU A 121 -8.04 -1.25 -9.61
C LEU A 121 -8.81 0.06 -9.84
N ALA A 122 -9.25 0.73 -8.77
CA ALA A 122 -9.92 2.02 -8.86
C ALA A 122 -9.03 3.11 -9.48
N TYR A 123 -7.73 3.06 -9.21
CA TYR A 123 -6.71 3.94 -9.79
C TYR A 123 -6.07 3.35 -11.07
N GLY A 124 -6.61 2.25 -11.61
CA GLY A 124 -6.05 1.46 -12.71
C GLY A 124 -5.64 2.25 -13.94
N LYS A 125 -6.43 3.27 -14.33
CA LYS A 125 -6.10 4.16 -15.45
C LYS A 125 -4.76 4.88 -15.26
N SER A 126 -4.39 5.21 -14.03
CA SER A 126 -3.12 5.87 -13.70
C SER A 126 -1.93 4.93 -13.94
N TYR A 127 -2.13 3.61 -13.84
CA TYR A 127 -1.11 2.60 -14.10
C TYR A 127 -1.01 2.18 -15.57
N ALA A 128 -1.89 2.65 -16.45
CA ALA A 128 -1.93 2.23 -17.85
C ALA A 128 -0.60 2.44 -18.60
N GLY A 129 0.18 3.47 -18.23
CA GLY A 129 1.51 3.71 -18.78
C GLY A 129 2.56 2.66 -18.37
N MET A 130 2.40 2.07 -17.19
CA MET A 130 3.30 1.03 -16.66
C MET A 130 3.01 -0.36 -17.26
N LEU A 131 1.79 -0.62 -17.70
CA LEU A 131 1.37 -1.91 -18.27
C LEU A 131 1.70 -2.07 -19.77
N ARG A 132 2.64 -1.28 -20.30
CA ARG A 132 3.09 -1.41 -21.68
C ARG A 132 4.07 -2.58 -21.82
N LEU A 133 3.71 -3.57 -22.64
CA LEU A 133 4.54 -4.76 -22.92
C LEU A 133 5.95 -4.42 -23.43
N LYS A 134 6.09 -3.33 -24.19
CA LYS A 134 7.37 -2.82 -24.69
C LYS A 134 7.49 -1.34 -24.34
N ALA A 135 8.14 -1.04 -23.23
CA ALA A 135 8.55 0.31 -22.89
C ALA A 135 9.91 0.60 -23.54
N MET A 136 10.01 1.71 -24.28
CA MET A 136 11.29 2.20 -24.77
C MET A 136 11.89 3.14 -23.70
N PRO A 137 13.19 3.06 -23.41
CA PRO A 137 13.83 3.98 -22.49
C PRO A 137 13.72 5.39 -23.07
N ALA A 138 13.10 6.29 -22.31
CA ALA A 138 12.98 7.69 -22.64
C ALA A 138 13.41 8.49 -21.41
N PHE A 139 14.21 9.52 -21.64
CA PHE A 139 14.63 10.42 -20.57
C PHE A 139 13.53 11.43 -20.25
N LEU A 140 13.45 11.85 -18.99
CA LEU A 140 12.42 12.80 -18.52
C LEU A 140 12.48 14.16 -19.25
N TRP A 141 13.63 14.52 -19.82
CA TRP A 141 13.85 15.76 -20.56
C TRP A 141 13.64 15.63 -22.08
N GLN A 142 13.25 14.46 -22.60
CA GLN A 142 12.88 14.32 -24.00
C GLN A 142 11.49 14.91 -24.23
N LYS A 143 11.39 15.87 -25.17
CA LYS A 143 10.09 16.43 -25.55
C LYS A 143 9.20 15.32 -26.11
N PRO A 144 7.91 15.27 -25.76
CA PRO A 144 6.98 14.34 -26.38
C PRO A 144 6.97 14.62 -27.90
N VAL A 145 7.31 13.59 -28.68
CA VAL A 145 7.18 13.66 -30.15
C VAL A 145 5.70 13.83 -30.43
N SER A 146 5.31 14.98 -31.00
CA SER A 146 3.93 15.22 -31.41
C SER A 146 3.50 14.10 -32.37
N SER A 147 2.28 13.60 -32.21
CA SER A 147 1.73 12.52 -33.03
C SER A 147 1.56 12.89 -34.52
N GLU A 148 1.90 14.12 -34.90
CA GLU A 148 1.78 14.65 -36.27
C GLU A 148 2.94 14.25 -37.19
N SER A 149 4.06 13.75 -36.67
CA SER A 149 5.21 13.38 -37.51
C SER A 149 5.23 11.90 -37.94
N ARG A 150 4.10 11.19 -37.80
CA ARG A 150 3.92 9.83 -38.33
C ARG A 150 2.89 9.84 -39.46
N ILE A 151 3.24 10.54 -40.54
CA ILE A 151 2.68 10.31 -41.88
C ILE A 151 3.86 10.15 -42.81
#